data_AF-A0A093BSV3-F1
#
_entry.id   AF-A0A093BSV3-F1
#
_cell.length_a   1.000
_cell.length_b   1.000
_cell.length_c   1.000
_cell.angle_alpha   90.00
_cell.angle_beta   90.00
_cell.angle_gamma   90.00
#
_symmetry.space_group_name_H-M   'P 1'
#
loop_
_entity.id
_entity.type
_entity.pdbx_description
1 polymer ?
#
loop_
_entity_poly.entity_id
_entity_poly.type
_entity_poly.pdbx_seq_one_letter_code
_entity_poly.pdbx_strand_id
1 'polypeptide(L)'
;GPYFYIGGSNGAGLVSIYCQSRGWQRIYDNRREDYALKWCEIKCRETYYHFKEGDQLLYQIPNNGVLTSKIGLLCCLREQEQVMKKISRSTNSNFFWMHSSRGYKVYGGLFLSYLLEKSLIFQRFSTCISFSHRFLKMEEFFPESFRLDLKDERNAFFELHKEEQIWICKPSCSNQGRGICLLKNAAAVNTLQAELRGTEEYLHSKRVPYKAPRARIVQRYIHQPLLLEGKKFDVRSYLLIACTAPYVLFFGQGYVRLTCVDYDAASDDLTVHLTNQHMQKKNSLYSQLKDETVWRMENFNSYVNEKFRKNNGLPKDWVFTVFTV
;
A
#
# COMPACT_ATOMS: atom_id res chain seq x y z
N GLY A 1 -17.77 -2.01 -32.62
CA GLY A 1 -17.74 -1.78 -31.17
C GLY A 1 -16.71 -0.71 -30.84
N PRO A 2 -16.64 -0.25 -29.58
CA PRO A 2 -15.69 0.79 -29.16
C PRO A 2 -14.24 0.30 -29.22
N TYR A 3 -13.29 1.25 -29.25
CA TYR A 3 -11.87 0.95 -29.30
C TYR A 3 -11.25 0.74 -27.91
N PHE A 4 -10.27 -0.16 -27.78
CA PHE A 4 -9.49 -0.30 -26.56
C PHE A 4 -8.01 -0.54 -26.81
N TYR A 5 -7.18 -0.01 -25.92
CA TYR A 5 -5.74 -0.21 -25.90
C TYR A 5 -5.33 -1.07 -24.71
N ILE A 6 -4.38 -1.98 -24.92
CA ILE A 6 -3.76 -2.78 -23.86
C ILE A 6 -2.25 -2.70 -23.98
N GLY A 7 -1.60 -2.32 -22.87
CA GLY A 7 -0.16 -2.31 -22.69
C GLY A 7 0.26 -2.96 -21.37
N GLY A 8 1.47 -3.53 -21.35
CA GLY A 8 2.01 -4.21 -20.17
C GLY A 8 1.42 -5.61 -19.93
N SER A 9 1.64 -6.16 -18.73
CA SER A 9 1.31 -7.55 -18.40
C SER A 9 0.24 -7.72 -17.32
N ASN A 10 -0.16 -6.66 -16.61
CA ASN A 10 -1.02 -6.81 -15.44
C ASN A 10 -2.47 -7.07 -15.84
N GLY A 11 -2.93 -8.33 -15.82
CA GLY A 11 -4.31 -8.69 -16.17
C GLY A 11 -4.68 -8.45 -17.64
N ALA A 12 -3.70 -8.10 -18.49
CA ALA A 12 -3.90 -7.73 -19.89
C ALA A 12 -4.66 -8.79 -20.69
N GLY A 13 -4.36 -10.08 -20.47
CA GLY A 13 -5.05 -11.18 -21.14
C GLY A 13 -6.54 -11.24 -20.82
N LEU A 14 -6.90 -11.13 -19.54
CA LEU A 14 -8.30 -11.17 -19.08
C LEU A 14 -9.12 -10.04 -19.70
N VAL A 15 -8.58 -8.83 -19.67
CA VAL A 15 -9.24 -7.64 -20.23
C VAL A 15 -9.35 -7.72 -21.75
N SER A 16 -8.31 -8.22 -22.43
CA SER A 16 -8.33 -8.42 -23.88
C SER A 16 -9.45 -9.37 -24.29
N ILE A 17 -9.50 -10.54 -23.67
CA ILE A 17 -10.50 -11.58 -23.95
C ILE A 17 -11.90 -11.03 -23.72
N TYR A 18 -12.13 -10.35 -22.60
CA TYR A 18 -13.41 -9.72 -22.30
C TYR A 18 -13.81 -8.70 -23.37
N CYS A 19 -12.95 -7.74 -23.69
CA CYS A 19 -13.26 -6.69 -24.68
C CYS A 19 -13.55 -7.30 -26.07
N GLN A 20 -12.73 -8.26 -26.51
CA GLN A 20 -12.93 -8.95 -27.79
C GLN A 20 -14.25 -9.72 -27.83
N SER A 21 -14.61 -10.43 -26.75
CA SER A 21 -15.90 -11.13 -26.65
C SER A 21 -17.12 -10.20 -26.71
N ARG A 22 -16.94 -8.91 -26.38
CA ARG A 22 -17.97 -7.87 -26.47
C ARG A 22 -17.98 -7.12 -27.80
N GLY A 23 -17.17 -7.55 -28.78
CA GLY A 23 -17.08 -6.92 -30.11
C GLY A 23 -16.32 -5.58 -30.10
N TRP A 24 -15.48 -5.34 -29.09
CA TRP A 24 -14.62 -4.15 -29.04
C TRP A 24 -13.41 -4.34 -29.96
N GLN A 25 -12.89 -3.24 -30.50
CA GLN A 25 -11.80 -3.25 -31.46
C GLN A 25 -10.49 -2.87 -30.79
N ARG A 26 -9.50 -3.78 -30.82
CA ARG A 26 -8.19 -3.51 -30.23
C ARG A 26 -7.41 -2.53 -31.10
N ILE A 27 -6.87 -1.49 -30.48
CA ILE A 27 -5.92 -0.57 -31.10
C ILE A 27 -4.52 -0.82 -30.55
N TYR A 28 -3.51 -0.57 -31.39
CA TYR A 28 -2.10 -0.78 -31.04
C TYR A 28 -1.31 0.53 -30.91
N ASP A 29 -1.79 1.63 -31.51
CA ASP A 29 -1.22 2.96 -31.31
C ASP A 29 -1.73 3.55 -29.98
N ASN A 30 -0.81 3.71 -29.03
CA ASN A 30 -1.09 4.27 -27.71
C ASN A 30 -1.39 5.78 -27.73
N ARG A 31 -1.15 6.47 -28.86
CA ARG A 31 -1.36 7.92 -29.00
C ARG A 31 -2.77 8.26 -29.46
N ARG A 32 -3.56 7.27 -29.90
CA ARG A 32 -4.96 7.49 -30.25
C ARG A 32 -5.75 7.96 -29.03
N GLU A 33 -6.66 8.88 -29.27
CA GLU A 33 -7.53 9.49 -28.25
C GLU A 33 -8.98 9.04 -28.37
N ASP A 34 -9.33 8.22 -29.37
CA ASP A 34 -10.68 7.72 -29.62
C ASP A 34 -10.92 6.32 -29.02
N TYR A 35 -10.22 6.02 -27.93
CA TYR A 35 -10.44 4.80 -27.15
C TYR A 35 -11.58 4.99 -26.14
N ALA A 36 -12.28 3.90 -25.85
CA ALA A 36 -13.17 3.79 -24.69
C ALA A 36 -12.46 3.22 -23.47
N LEU A 37 -11.44 2.37 -23.65
CA LEU A 37 -10.64 1.81 -22.56
C LEU A 37 -9.15 1.82 -22.87
N LYS A 38 -8.35 2.25 -21.89
CA LYS A 38 -6.89 2.19 -21.94
C LYS A 38 -6.36 1.43 -20.72
N TRP A 39 -5.95 0.19 -20.96
CA TRP A 39 -5.42 -0.70 -19.94
C TRP A 39 -3.90 -0.79 -20.03
N CYS A 40 -3.22 0.19 -19.41
CA CYS A 40 -1.77 0.19 -19.27
C CYS A 40 -1.35 1.00 -18.05
N GLU A 41 -0.12 0.79 -17.56
CA GLU A 41 0.47 1.66 -16.55
C GLU A 41 0.73 3.05 -17.15
N ILE A 42 0.11 4.09 -16.57
CA ILE A 42 0.23 5.47 -17.05
C ILE A 42 1.31 6.17 -16.24
N LYS A 43 2.46 6.41 -16.89
CA LYS A 43 3.62 7.08 -16.29
C LYS A 43 3.71 8.57 -16.63
N CYS A 44 2.84 9.03 -17.53
CA CYS A 44 2.93 10.30 -18.23
C CYS A 44 1.69 11.14 -17.86
N ARG A 45 1.90 12.38 -17.38
CA ARG A 45 0.81 13.25 -16.89
C ARG A 45 -0.07 13.72 -18.05
N GLU A 46 0.53 13.89 -19.22
CA GLU A 46 -0.08 14.28 -20.48
C GLU A 46 -1.27 13.37 -20.84
N THR A 47 -1.18 12.07 -20.57
CA THR A 47 -2.29 11.14 -20.82
C THR A 47 -3.54 11.46 -19.98
N TYR A 48 -3.37 11.97 -18.76
CA TYR A 48 -4.50 12.38 -17.92
C TYR A 48 -5.08 13.74 -18.35
N TYR A 49 -4.27 14.63 -18.94
CA TYR A 49 -4.76 15.92 -19.43
C TYR A 49 -5.70 15.77 -20.63
N HIS A 50 -5.47 14.77 -21.48
CA HIS A 50 -6.32 14.47 -22.64
C HIS A 50 -7.44 13.46 -22.35
N PHE A 51 -7.58 13.01 -21.10
CA PHE A 51 -8.63 12.09 -20.70
C PHE A 51 -10.00 12.76 -20.72
N LYS A 52 -10.97 12.14 -21.39
CA LYS A 52 -12.36 12.62 -21.47
C LYS A 52 -13.23 11.86 -20.47
N GLU A 53 -13.55 12.51 -19.35
CA GLU A 53 -14.44 11.96 -18.33
C GLU A 53 -15.82 11.66 -18.91
N GLY A 54 -16.40 10.51 -18.53
CA GLY A 54 -17.68 10.03 -19.05
C GLY A 54 -17.57 9.22 -20.35
N ASP A 55 -16.59 9.51 -21.20
CA ASP A 55 -16.40 8.83 -22.49
C ASP A 55 -15.32 7.72 -22.43
N GLN A 56 -14.34 7.87 -21.54
CA GLN A 56 -13.14 7.03 -21.50
C GLN A 56 -12.94 6.37 -20.13
N LEU A 57 -12.27 5.23 -20.14
CA LEU A 57 -11.84 4.49 -18.95
C LEU A 57 -10.33 4.30 -18.96
N LEU A 58 -9.70 4.59 -17.81
CA LEU A 58 -8.29 4.33 -17.56
C LEU A 58 -8.14 3.26 -16.48
N TYR A 59 -7.10 2.43 -16.60
CA TYR A 59 -6.76 1.41 -15.61
C TYR A 59 -6.27 1.98 -14.26
N GLN A 60 -5.90 3.26 -14.18
CA GLN A 60 -5.37 3.89 -12.97
C GLN A 60 -6.01 5.25 -12.71
N ILE A 61 -6.22 5.55 -11.42
CA ILE A 61 -6.54 6.89 -10.96
C ILE A 61 -5.25 7.73 -10.97
N PRO A 62 -5.29 8.99 -11.45
CA PRO A 62 -4.15 9.89 -11.36
C PRO A 62 -3.61 9.99 -9.94
N ASN A 63 -2.28 10.10 -9.81
CA ASN A 63 -1.60 10.27 -8.52
C ASN A 63 -1.80 9.11 -7.52
N ASN A 64 -2.10 7.90 -7.99
CA ASN A 64 -2.26 6.72 -7.13
C ASN A 64 -1.02 6.38 -6.26
N GLY A 65 0.17 6.87 -6.60
CA GLY A 65 1.42 6.72 -5.83
C GLY A 65 1.31 7.19 -4.38
N VAL A 66 0.36 8.08 -4.10
CA VAL A 66 -0.03 8.54 -2.77
C VAL A 66 -0.46 7.37 -1.86
N LEU A 67 -1.11 6.33 -2.40
CA LEU A 67 -1.53 5.14 -1.64
C LEU A 67 -0.74 3.87 -2.01
N THR A 68 -0.15 3.83 -3.20
CA THR A 68 0.52 2.63 -3.73
C THR A 68 2.04 2.61 -3.54
N SER A 69 2.61 3.68 -2.97
CA SER A 69 4.01 3.71 -2.51
C SER A 69 4.10 3.67 -0.99
N LYS A 70 5.21 3.15 -0.45
CA LYS A 70 5.37 3.00 1.02
C LYS A 70 5.44 4.35 1.73
N ILE A 71 6.19 5.30 1.15
CA ILE A 71 6.29 6.65 1.68
C ILE A 71 4.97 7.40 1.49
N GLY A 72 4.34 7.28 0.32
CA GLY A 72 3.03 7.89 0.08
C GLY A 72 2.02 7.46 1.13
N LEU A 73 1.87 6.15 1.34
CA LEU A 73 0.94 5.60 2.32
C LEU A 73 1.25 6.08 3.74
N LEU A 74 2.53 6.04 4.16
CA LEU A 74 2.96 6.53 5.48
C LEU A 74 2.60 8.01 5.67
N CYS A 75 2.88 8.86 4.68
CA CYS A 75 2.53 10.28 4.73
C CYS A 75 1.02 10.49 4.82
N CYS A 76 0.22 9.76 4.02
CA CYS A 76 -1.24 9.86 4.05
C CYS A 76 -1.83 9.51 5.41
N LEU A 77 -1.37 8.39 5.99
CA LEU A 77 -1.88 7.93 7.28
C LEU A 77 -1.55 8.92 8.41
N ARG A 78 -0.34 9.50 8.39
CA ARG A 78 0.07 10.54 9.36
C ARG A 78 -0.73 11.82 9.19
N GLU A 79 -0.95 12.27 7.95
CA GLU A 79 -1.77 13.45 7.66
C GLU A 79 -3.21 13.24 8.14
N GLN A 80 -3.81 12.08 7.83
CA GLN A 80 -5.14 11.72 8.30
C GLN A 80 -5.21 11.75 9.83
N GLU A 81 -4.26 11.15 10.54
CA GLU A 81 -4.25 11.15 12.00
C GLU A 81 -4.17 12.57 12.58
N GLN A 82 -3.35 13.45 11.99
CA GLN A 82 -3.26 14.86 12.40
C GLN A 82 -4.57 15.61 12.19
N VAL A 83 -5.22 15.41 11.04
CA VAL A 83 -6.53 16.02 10.73
C VAL A 83 -7.58 15.55 11.73
N MET A 84 -7.65 14.24 12.00
CA MET A 84 -8.61 13.68 12.97
C MET A 84 -8.37 14.20 14.39
N LYS A 85 -7.10 14.38 14.81
CA LYS A 85 -6.76 15.00 16.10
C LYS A 85 -7.19 16.47 16.19
N LYS A 86 -7.17 17.23 15.08
CA LYS A 86 -7.68 18.61 15.05
C LYS A 86 -9.20 18.66 15.13
N ILE A 87 -9.89 17.77 14.41
CA ILE A 87 -11.36 17.68 14.45
C ILE A 87 -11.86 17.28 15.84
N SER A 88 -11.22 16.32 16.51
CA SER A 88 -11.62 15.91 17.87
C SER A 88 -11.39 17.00 18.92
N ARG A 89 -10.41 17.89 18.71
CA ARG A 89 -10.19 19.07 19.56
C ARG A 89 -11.20 20.19 19.28
N SER A 90 -11.58 20.38 18.01
CA SER A 90 -12.52 21.43 17.59
C SER A 90 -13.98 21.06 17.81
N THR A 91 -14.34 19.78 17.98
CA THR A 91 -15.70 19.41 18.39
C THR A 91 -16.02 19.83 19.84
N ASN A 92 -15.02 20.31 20.59
CA ASN A 92 -15.18 21.04 21.86
C ASN A 92 -15.24 22.57 21.70
N SER A 93 -15.15 23.12 20.48
CA SER A 93 -15.24 24.57 20.22
C SER A 93 -15.72 24.87 18.78
N ASN A 94 -16.93 25.45 18.67
CA ASN A 94 -17.60 25.81 17.41
C ASN A 94 -16.66 26.53 16.43
N PHE A 95 -16.41 25.95 15.25
CA PHE A 95 -15.68 26.61 14.16
C PHE A 95 -16.51 26.68 12.88
N PHE A 96 -16.64 27.89 12.34
CA PHE A 96 -17.28 28.23 11.07
C PHE A 96 -16.22 28.21 9.96
N TRP A 97 -16.46 27.50 8.86
CA TRP A 97 -15.58 27.55 7.69
C TRP A 97 -15.82 28.83 6.89
N MET A 98 -14.80 29.67 6.74
CA MET A 98 -14.81 30.83 5.84
C MET A 98 -14.05 30.47 4.57
N HIS A 99 -14.74 30.41 3.43
CA HIS A 99 -14.11 30.22 2.12
C HIS A 99 -13.33 31.47 1.72
N SER A 100 -12.00 31.35 1.53
CA SER A 100 -11.18 32.40 0.94
C SER A 100 -10.65 31.97 -0.42
N SER A 101 -11.23 32.57 -1.46
CA SER A 101 -10.78 32.46 -2.85
C SER A 101 -9.52 33.30 -3.06
N ARG A 102 -8.31 32.71 -2.95
CA ARG A 102 -7.08 33.32 -3.50
C ARG A 102 -6.02 32.26 -3.76
N GLY A 103 -5.54 32.24 -5.00
CA GLY A 103 -4.64 31.23 -5.53
C GLY A 103 -3.25 31.27 -4.92
N TYR A 104 -2.77 30.10 -4.50
CA TYR A 104 -1.38 29.88 -4.08
C TYR A 104 -0.74 28.78 -4.93
N LYS A 105 0.51 29.02 -5.32
CA LYS A 105 1.34 28.15 -6.16
C LYS A 105 1.54 26.77 -5.50
N VAL A 106 1.31 25.71 -6.28
CA VAL A 106 1.26 24.32 -5.82
C VAL A 106 2.66 23.71 -5.75
N TYR A 107 3.16 23.46 -4.53
CA TYR A 107 4.26 22.53 -4.27
C TYR A 107 3.73 21.31 -3.50
N GLY A 108 3.62 20.17 -4.18
CA GLY A 108 3.84 18.80 -3.67
C GLY A 108 3.09 18.23 -2.47
N GLY A 109 2.35 19.00 -1.67
CA GLY A 109 1.90 18.57 -0.33
C GLY A 109 0.40 18.61 -0.07
N LEU A 110 -0.43 18.77 -1.11
CA LEU A 110 -1.85 19.10 -0.92
C LEU A 110 -2.75 18.28 -1.85
N PHE A 111 -2.41 17.02 -2.17
CA PHE A 111 -3.39 16.18 -2.85
C PHE A 111 -4.51 15.77 -1.90
N LEU A 112 -4.26 15.65 -0.59
CA LEU A 112 -5.34 15.46 0.37
C LEU A 112 -6.12 16.76 0.53
N SER A 113 -5.52 17.95 0.58
CA SER A 113 -6.34 19.17 0.60
C SER A 113 -7.07 19.39 -0.72
N TYR A 114 -6.50 19.10 -1.89
CA TYR A 114 -7.18 19.25 -3.18
C TYR A 114 -8.27 18.19 -3.40
N LEU A 115 -8.04 16.96 -2.91
CA LEU A 115 -9.12 15.98 -2.74
C LEU A 115 -10.15 16.52 -1.75
N LEU A 116 -9.78 16.96 -0.54
CA LEU A 116 -10.69 17.45 0.51
C LEU A 116 -11.41 18.76 0.16
N GLU A 117 -10.87 19.59 -0.73
CA GLU A 117 -11.36 20.93 -1.07
C GLU A 117 -12.27 20.88 -2.31
N LYS A 118 -12.10 19.91 -3.21
CA LYS A 118 -13.03 19.65 -4.33
C LYS A 118 -13.93 18.44 -4.16
N SER A 119 -13.67 17.61 -3.16
CA SER A 119 -14.58 16.54 -2.81
C SER A 119 -15.40 16.94 -1.59
N LEU A 120 -16.69 16.73 -1.71
CA LEU A 120 -17.63 16.62 -0.62
C LEU A 120 -17.32 15.43 0.33
N ILE A 121 -16.05 14.95 0.43
CA ILE A 121 -15.64 13.77 1.21
C ILE A 121 -15.94 13.90 2.69
N PHE A 122 -16.03 15.11 3.26
CA PHE A 122 -16.34 15.27 4.69
C PHE A 122 -17.70 15.90 5.00
N GLN A 123 -18.23 16.76 4.12
CA GLN A 123 -19.54 17.38 4.36
C GLN A 123 -20.71 16.40 4.19
N ARG A 124 -20.57 15.38 3.32
CA ARG A 124 -21.62 14.36 3.13
C ARG A 124 -21.44 13.07 3.95
N PHE A 125 -20.29 12.87 4.58
CA PHE A 125 -20.11 11.78 5.55
C PHE A 125 -20.70 12.11 6.93
N SER A 126 -20.92 13.39 7.24
CA SER A 126 -21.49 13.79 8.53
C SER A 126 -23.03 13.68 8.59
N THR A 127 -23.73 13.43 7.48
CA THR A 127 -25.21 13.47 7.46
C THR A 127 -25.92 12.13 7.30
N CYS A 128 -25.22 11.01 7.03
CA CYS A 128 -25.90 9.72 6.79
C CYS A 128 -25.26 8.48 7.41
N ILE A 129 -24.33 8.59 8.37
CA ILE A 129 -23.76 7.41 9.02
C ILE A 129 -23.73 7.64 10.54
N SER A 130 -24.82 7.29 11.21
CA SER A 130 -24.80 6.93 12.63
C SER A 130 -24.03 5.61 12.77
N PHE A 131 -22.69 5.68 12.77
CA PHE A 131 -21.88 4.61 13.30
C PHE A 131 -21.05 5.14 14.44
N SER A 132 -21.29 4.58 15.63
CA SER A 132 -20.42 4.65 16.80
C SER A 132 -19.11 3.89 16.57
N HIS A 133 -18.49 4.04 15.41
CA HIS A 133 -17.20 3.43 15.14
C HIS A 133 -16.11 4.27 15.79
N ARG A 134 -15.48 3.71 16.82
CA ARG A 134 -14.20 4.18 17.34
C ARG A 134 -13.22 4.29 16.18
N PHE A 135 -12.75 5.50 15.88
CA PHE A 135 -11.67 5.69 14.92
C PHE A 135 -10.41 4.97 15.45
N LEU A 136 -9.88 4.04 14.67
CA LEU A 136 -8.63 3.37 15.00
C LEU A 136 -7.49 4.38 14.88
N LYS A 137 -6.65 4.45 15.91
CA LYS A 137 -5.42 5.25 15.83
C LYS A 137 -4.44 4.58 14.89
N MET A 138 -3.56 5.35 14.24
CA MET A 138 -2.60 4.79 13.28
C MET A 138 -1.73 3.71 13.93
N GLU A 139 -1.31 3.92 15.18
CA GLU A 139 -0.53 2.98 15.99
C GLU A 139 -1.21 1.63 16.24
N GLU A 140 -2.55 1.55 16.13
CA GLU A 140 -3.31 0.31 16.37
C GLU A 140 -3.27 -0.65 15.16
N PHE A 141 -2.98 -0.16 13.94
CA PHE A 141 -3.00 -0.99 12.73
C PHE A 141 -1.78 -0.82 11.81
N PHE A 142 -0.99 0.24 11.99
CA PHE A 142 0.20 0.51 11.19
C PHE A 142 1.45 0.53 12.08
N PRO A 143 2.42 -0.37 11.87
CA PRO A 143 3.62 -0.42 12.70
C PRO A 143 4.42 0.88 12.61
N GLU A 144 5.02 1.28 13.74
CA GLU A 144 5.89 2.43 13.86
C GLU A 144 6.90 2.48 12.71
N SER A 145 7.00 3.63 12.04
CA SER A 145 7.79 3.76 10.81
C SER A 145 8.45 5.12 10.72
N PHE A 146 9.65 5.15 10.13
CA PHE A 146 10.44 6.35 9.89
C PHE A 146 10.88 6.43 8.43
N ARG A 147 10.94 7.65 7.91
CA ARG A 147 11.51 7.97 6.60
C ARG A 147 13.01 8.20 6.72
N LEU A 148 13.81 7.39 6.02
CA LEU A 148 15.28 7.51 6.06
C LEU A 148 15.81 8.58 5.09
N ASP A 149 14.95 9.09 4.20
CA ASP A 149 15.24 10.21 3.31
C ASP A 149 15.09 11.59 3.97
N LEU A 150 14.47 11.66 5.15
CA LEU A 150 14.38 12.86 5.96
C LEU A 150 15.39 12.79 7.11
N LYS A 151 16.28 13.79 7.20
CA LYS A 151 17.37 13.83 8.19
C LYS A 151 16.85 13.69 9.62
N ASP A 152 15.79 14.42 9.97
CA ASP A 152 15.26 14.44 11.33
C ASP A 152 14.64 13.09 11.72
N GLU A 153 13.84 12.47 10.84
CA GLU A 153 13.28 11.14 11.08
C GLU A 153 14.33 10.05 11.13
N ARG A 154 15.38 10.17 10.30
CA ARG A 154 16.51 9.25 10.32
C ARG A 154 17.28 9.34 11.64
N ASN A 155 17.56 10.55 12.12
CA ASN A 155 18.23 10.75 13.41
C ASN A 155 17.37 10.20 14.55
N ALA A 156 16.07 10.52 14.55
CA ALA A 156 15.12 10.01 15.53
C ALA A 156 15.08 8.47 15.56
N PHE A 157 15.14 7.81 14.40
CA PHE A 157 15.24 6.35 14.34
C PHE A 157 16.52 5.83 15.01
N PHE A 158 17.68 6.41 14.70
CA PHE A 158 18.95 5.96 15.28
C PHE A 158 19.07 6.24 16.79
N GLU A 159 18.42 7.30 17.28
CA GLU A 159 18.33 7.60 18.72
C GLU A 159 17.36 6.67 19.46
N LEU A 160 16.24 6.29 18.81
CA LEU A 160 15.22 5.42 19.39
C LEU A 160 15.62 3.93 19.37
N HIS A 161 16.40 3.52 18.37
CA HIS A 161 16.71 2.12 18.12
C HIS A 161 17.39 1.46 19.34
N LYS A 162 16.88 0.30 19.72
CA LYS A 162 17.45 -0.58 20.76
C LYS A 162 17.82 -1.93 20.16
N GLU A 163 18.86 -2.56 20.67
CA GLU A 163 19.41 -3.80 20.13
C GLU A 163 18.41 -4.97 20.13
N GLU A 164 17.46 -5.02 21.07
CA GLU A 164 16.48 -6.11 21.12
C GLU A 164 15.37 -5.98 20.06
N GLN A 165 15.30 -4.85 19.37
CA GLN A 165 14.21 -4.54 18.45
C GLN A 165 14.55 -4.89 17.01
N ILE A 166 13.72 -5.73 16.41
CA ILE A 166 13.82 -6.02 14.98
C ILE A 166 13.09 -4.94 14.17
N TRP A 167 13.77 -4.42 13.17
CA TRP A 167 13.20 -3.49 12.19
C TRP A 167 13.30 -4.05 10.78
N ILE A 168 12.41 -3.63 9.89
CA ILE A 168 12.42 -3.98 8.48
C ILE A 168 12.61 -2.71 7.64
N CYS A 169 13.69 -2.65 6.88
CA CYS A 169 14.00 -1.56 5.97
C CYS A 169 13.50 -1.90 4.57
N LYS A 170 12.75 -0.99 3.96
CA LYS A 170 12.04 -1.21 2.69
C LYS A 170 12.25 -0.02 1.74
N PRO A 171 12.71 -0.24 0.50
CA PRO A 171 12.74 0.82 -0.50
C PRO A 171 11.32 1.25 -0.88
N SER A 172 11.08 2.55 -1.04
CA SER A 172 9.75 3.14 -1.27
C SER A 172 9.07 2.59 -2.52
N CYS A 173 9.75 2.71 -3.67
CA CYS A 173 9.23 2.36 -4.99
C CYS A 173 9.82 1.04 -5.52
N SER A 174 9.92 0.02 -4.65
CA SER A 174 10.35 -1.34 -5.03
C SER A 174 9.25 -2.36 -4.75
N ASN A 175 9.23 -3.42 -5.57
CA ASN A 175 8.32 -4.55 -5.48
C ASN A 175 9.09 -5.88 -5.34
N GLN A 176 8.36 -6.99 -5.19
CA GLN A 176 8.92 -8.36 -5.18
C GLN A 176 9.93 -8.63 -4.04
N GLY A 177 9.88 -7.84 -2.97
CA GLY A 177 10.82 -7.96 -1.85
C GLY A 177 12.24 -7.45 -2.15
N ARG A 178 12.50 -6.87 -3.33
CA ARG A 178 13.85 -6.42 -3.71
C ARG A 178 14.32 -5.25 -2.84
N GLY A 179 15.49 -5.42 -2.25
CA GLY A 179 16.15 -4.43 -1.39
C GLY A 179 15.56 -4.34 0.02
N ILE A 180 14.70 -5.28 0.41
CA ILE A 180 14.26 -5.40 1.80
C ILE A 180 15.37 -6.06 2.62
N CYS A 181 15.68 -5.48 3.77
CA CYS A 181 16.56 -6.09 4.77
C CYS A 181 15.94 -5.99 6.17
N LEU A 182 16.33 -6.92 7.04
CA LEU A 182 16.00 -6.88 8.45
C LEU A 182 17.18 -6.31 9.23
N LEU A 183 16.89 -5.41 10.15
CA LEU A 183 17.84 -4.83 11.09
C LEU A 183 17.58 -5.53 12.42
N LYS A 184 18.32 -6.61 12.68
CA LYS A 184 18.18 -7.45 13.88
C LYS A 184 19.24 -7.17 14.94
N ASN A 185 20.36 -6.56 14.54
CA ASN A 185 21.51 -6.34 15.39
C ASN A 185 22.21 -5.03 15.01
N ALA A 186 23.11 -4.57 15.89
CA ALA A 186 23.87 -3.34 15.70
C ALA A 186 24.68 -3.33 14.40
N ALA A 187 25.23 -4.48 13.97
CA ALA A 187 25.99 -4.57 12.73
C ALA A 187 25.15 -4.18 11.50
N ALA A 188 23.94 -4.73 11.38
CA ALA A 188 23.02 -4.40 10.28
C ALA A 188 22.61 -2.92 10.28
N VAL A 189 22.40 -2.34 11.47
CA VAL A 189 22.07 -0.91 11.63
C VAL A 189 23.25 -0.03 11.25
N ASN A 190 24.47 -0.38 11.66
CA ASN A 190 25.69 0.34 11.34
C ASN A 190 25.97 0.29 9.83
N THR A 191 25.77 -0.85 9.18
CA THR A 191 25.86 -0.97 7.71
C THR A 191 24.87 -0.02 7.03
N LEU A 192 23.60 0.00 7.47
CA LEU A 192 22.61 0.92 6.92
C LEU A 192 23.00 2.39 7.16
N GLN A 193 23.53 2.72 8.34
CA GLN A 193 23.95 4.07 8.65
C GLN A 193 25.12 4.53 7.76
N ALA A 194 26.11 3.66 7.53
CA ALA A 194 27.23 3.92 6.63
C ALA A 194 26.77 4.12 5.17
N GLU A 195 25.84 3.28 4.68
CA GLU A 195 25.25 3.44 3.33
C GLU A 195 24.57 4.81 3.16
N LEU A 196 23.83 5.26 4.17
CA LEU A 196 23.12 6.53 4.13
C LEU A 196 24.09 7.72 4.13
N ARG A 197 25.13 7.69 4.97
CA ARG A 197 26.16 8.75 5.01
C ARG A 197 26.93 8.87 3.69
N GLY A 198 27.38 7.75 3.14
CA GLY A 198 28.10 7.75 1.85
C GLY A 198 27.25 8.27 0.70
N THR A 199 25.94 8.04 0.74
CA THR A 199 25.02 8.61 -0.26
C THR A 199 24.88 10.13 -0.12
N GLU A 200 24.86 10.67 1.11
CA GLU A 200 24.82 12.12 1.33
C GLU A 200 26.08 12.82 0.85
N GLU A 201 27.26 12.28 1.16
CA GLU A 201 28.55 12.82 0.73
C GLU A 201 28.72 12.78 -0.80
N TYR A 202 28.25 11.72 -1.46
CA TYR A 202 28.22 11.62 -2.91
C TYR A 202 27.37 12.71 -3.57
N LEU A 203 26.21 13.04 -2.98
CA LEU A 203 25.31 14.08 -3.50
C LEU A 203 25.87 15.49 -3.34
N HIS A 204 26.67 15.73 -2.30
CA HIS A 204 27.31 17.04 -2.09
C HIS A 204 28.52 17.27 -3.02
N SER A 205 29.19 16.20 -3.46
CA SER A 205 30.49 16.30 -4.16
C SER A 205 30.41 16.39 -5.69
N LYS A 206 29.29 16.05 -6.34
CA LYS A 206 29.17 16.10 -7.81
C LYS A 206 27.90 16.79 -8.30
N ARG A 207 28.06 17.82 -9.18
CA ARG A 207 27.02 18.42 -10.03
C ARG A 207 26.55 17.44 -11.14
N VAL A 208 26.15 16.22 -10.78
CA VAL A 208 25.69 15.16 -11.70
C VAL A 208 24.16 15.09 -11.63
N PRO A 209 23.45 14.71 -12.72
CA PRO A 209 21.99 14.67 -12.73
C PRO A 209 21.47 13.78 -11.60
N TYR A 210 20.62 14.39 -10.77
CA TYR A 210 20.03 13.87 -9.54
C TYR A 210 19.63 12.39 -9.60
N LYS A 211 20.52 11.47 -9.20
CA LYS A 211 20.09 10.15 -8.70
C LYS A 211 19.83 10.32 -7.21
N ALA A 212 18.58 10.68 -6.89
CA ALA A 212 18.11 10.76 -5.51
C ALA A 212 18.52 9.49 -4.74
N PRO A 213 18.87 9.60 -3.45
CA PRO A 213 18.94 8.42 -2.58
C PRO A 213 17.69 7.60 -2.81
N ARG A 214 17.80 6.28 -2.97
CA ARG A 214 16.60 5.43 -3.07
C ARG A 214 15.85 5.60 -1.76
N ALA A 215 14.76 6.36 -1.78
CA ALA A 215 14.00 6.66 -0.58
C ALA A 215 13.56 5.36 0.08
N ARG A 216 13.82 5.22 1.38
CA ARG A 216 13.56 4.02 2.18
C ARG A 216 12.71 4.39 3.39
N ILE A 217 11.86 3.47 3.81
CA ILE A 217 11.28 3.50 5.15
C ILE A 217 11.95 2.43 6.00
N VAL A 218 12.13 2.70 7.28
CA VAL A 218 12.34 1.68 8.30
C VAL A 218 11.07 1.55 9.10
N GLN A 219 10.63 0.32 9.36
CA GLN A 219 9.37 0.05 10.02
C GLN A 219 9.56 -1.04 11.07
N ARG A 220 8.88 -0.92 12.20
CA ARG A 220 8.92 -1.92 13.27
C ARG A 220 8.50 -3.27 12.72
N TYR A 221 9.32 -4.28 12.93
CA TYR A 221 9.00 -5.62 12.46
C TYR A 221 8.04 -6.31 13.43
N ILE A 222 6.99 -6.91 12.88
CA ILE A 222 6.07 -7.76 13.65
C ILE A 222 6.76 -9.12 13.84
N HIS A 223 7.47 -9.25 14.97
CA HIS A 223 8.28 -10.42 15.31
C HIS A 223 7.46 -11.55 15.98
N GLN A 224 6.26 -11.24 16.47
CA GLN A 224 5.29 -12.22 16.97
C GLN A 224 4.02 -12.19 16.09
N PRO A 225 4.11 -12.57 14.80
CA PRO A 225 2.94 -12.65 13.95
C PRO A 225 2.04 -13.83 14.36
N LEU A 226 0.76 -13.76 14.02
CA LEU A 226 -0.08 -14.95 13.97
C LEU A 226 0.49 -15.90 12.92
N LEU A 227 0.54 -17.19 13.25
CA LEU A 227 1.06 -18.25 12.38
C LEU A 227 -0.05 -19.22 11.99
N LEU A 228 -0.06 -19.67 10.74
CA LEU A 228 -0.92 -20.75 10.27
C LEU A 228 -0.03 -21.97 10.07
N GLU A 229 -0.28 -23.02 10.86
CA GLU A 229 0.54 -24.24 10.86
C GLU A 229 2.04 -23.97 11.02
N GLY A 230 2.39 -23.06 11.95
CA GLY A 230 3.77 -22.64 12.18
C GLY A 230 4.34 -21.67 11.13
N LYS A 231 3.65 -21.45 10.01
CA LYS A 231 4.13 -20.63 8.89
C LYS A 231 3.64 -19.20 8.97
N LYS A 232 4.49 -18.26 8.55
CA LYS A 232 4.13 -16.85 8.46
C LYS A 232 3.23 -16.63 7.25
N PHE A 233 2.26 -15.75 7.37
CA PHE A 233 1.36 -15.44 6.28
C PHE A 233 1.04 -13.95 6.15
N ASP A 234 0.49 -13.59 5.00
CA ASP A 234 -0.21 -12.33 4.81
C ASP A 234 -1.51 -12.57 4.03
N VAL A 235 -2.46 -11.65 4.15
CA VAL A 235 -3.69 -11.66 3.35
C VAL A 235 -3.58 -10.63 2.22
N ARG A 236 -3.90 -11.07 1.00
CA ARG A 236 -4.08 -10.20 -0.16
C ARG A 236 -5.56 -10.06 -0.45
N SER A 237 -6.11 -8.87 -0.22
CA SER A 237 -7.44 -8.48 -0.68
C SER A 237 -7.36 -7.59 -1.92
N TYR A 238 -8.48 -7.45 -2.63
CA TYR A 238 -8.61 -6.63 -3.83
C TYR A 238 -9.63 -5.53 -3.62
N LEU A 239 -9.27 -4.31 -4.04
CA LEU A 239 -10.14 -3.15 -4.00
C LEU A 239 -10.19 -2.54 -5.40
N LEU A 240 -11.39 -2.33 -5.93
CA LEU A 240 -11.64 -1.61 -7.18
C LEU A 240 -12.36 -0.32 -6.84
N ILE A 241 -11.68 0.81 -7.03
CA ILE A 241 -12.31 2.13 -7.00
C ILE A 241 -12.83 2.39 -8.41
N ALA A 242 -14.12 2.13 -8.63
CA ALA A 242 -14.76 2.29 -9.93
C ALA A 242 -15.06 3.77 -10.25
N CYS A 243 -15.32 4.58 -9.23
CA CYS A 243 -15.55 6.01 -9.35
C CYS A 243 -15.13 6.72 -8.06
N THR A 244 -14.67 7.97 -8.17
CA THR A 244 -14.34 8.83 -7.03
C THR A 244 -15.38 9.91 -6.78
N ALA A 245 -16.35 10.10 -7.68
CA ALA A 245 -17.41 11.10 -7.58
C ALA A 245 -18.67 10.66 -8.35
N PRO A 246 -19.64 9.98 -7.71
CA PRO A 246 -19.63 9.52 -6.32
C PRO A 246 -18.60 8.40 -6.08
N TYR A 247 -18.17 8.23 -4.83
CA TYR A 247 -17.28 7.12 -4.49
C TYR A 247 -17.99 5.77 -4.66
N VAL A 248 -17.46 4.94 -5.55
CA VAL A 248 -17.93 3.56 -5.74
C VAL A 248 -16.72 2.63 -5.59
N LEU A 249 -16.78 1.78 -4.57
CA LEU A 249 -15.71 0.85 -4.22
C LEU A 249 -16.26 -0.58 -4.17
N PHE A 250 -15.59 -1.48 -4.87
CA PHE A 250 -15.84 -2.92 -4.78
C PHE A 250 -14.70 -3.57 -4.01
N PHE A 251 -15.06 -4.40 -3.04
CA PHE A 251 -14.12 -5.19 -2.26
C PHE A 251 -14.19 -6.66 -2.68
N GLY A 252 -13.03 -7.28 -2.85
CA GLY A 252 -12.87 -8.71 -3.09
C GLY A 252 -11.98 -9.32 -2.02
N GLN A 253 -12.46 -10.37 -1.36
CA GLN A 253 -11.82 -10.99 -0.20
C GLN A 253 -10.38 -11.45 -0.49
N GLY A 254 -10.14 -11.98 -1.70
CA GLY A 254 -8.81 -12.35 -2.19
C GLY A 254 -8.31 -13.69 -1.64
N TYR A 255 -7.08 -13.76 -1.13
CA TYR A 255 -6.45 -15.01 -0.70
C TYR A 255 -5.32 -14.79 0.31
N VAL A 256 -4.91 -15.88 0.97
CA VAL A 256 -3.80 -15.89 1.94
C VAL A 256 -2.52 -16.44 1.29
N ARG A 257 -1.38 -15.85 1.64
CA ARG A 257 -0.05 -16.22 1.15
C ARG A 257 0.83 -16.64 2.31
N LEU A 258 1.32 -17.87 2.28
CA LEU A 258 2.15 -18.45 3.33
C LEU A 258 3.60 -18.57 2.89
N THR A 259 4.51 -18.64 3.85
CA THR A 259 5.89 -19.08 3.63
C THR A 259 5.92 -20.59 3.32
N CYS A 260 6.97 -21.08 2.65
CA CYS A 260 7.17 -22.52 2.42
C CYS A 260 7.50 -23.27 3.73
N VAL A 261 8.25 -22.61 4.61
CA VAL A 261 8.78 -23.18 5.86
C VAL A 261 8.22 -22.46 7.08
N ASP A 262 8.39 -23.09 8.24
CA ASP A 262 7.96 -22.56 9.53
C ASP A 262 8.68 -21.25 9.86
N TYR A 263 7.97 -20.38 10.56
CA TYR A 263 8.48 -19.10 10.97
C TYR A 263 9.44 -19.24 12.15
N ASP A 264 10.65 -18.74 11.94
CA ASP A 264 11.62 -18.48 12.99
C ASP A 264 12.00 -17.00 12.98
N ALA A 265 11.89 -16.34 14.12
CA ALA A 265 12.27 -14.93 14.28
C ALA A 265 13.80 -14.74 14.24
N ALA A 266 14.57 -15.75 14.67
CA ALA A 266 16.03 -15.70 14.73
C ALA A 266 16.68 -15.89 13.36
N SER A 267 16.14 -16.76 12.51
CA SER A 267 16.67 -17.07 11.16
C SER A 267 16.96 -15.84 10.30
N ASP A 268 18.17 -15.71 9.76
CA ASP A 268 18.52 -14.63 8.84
C ASP A 268 18.00 -14.84 7.41
N ASP A 269 17.40 -16.01 7.12
CA ASP A 269 16.80 -16.27 5.82
C ASP A 269 15.53 -15.44 5.60
N LEU A 270 15.59 -14.53 4.63
CA LEU A 270 14.45 -13.71 4.23
C LEU A 270 13.26 -14.54 3.70
N THR A 271 13.45 -15.78 3.24
CA THR A 271 12.32 -16.62 2.81
C THR A 271 11.42 -17.07 3.96
N VAL A 272 11.97 -17.14 5.18
CA VAL A 272 11.22 -17.40 6.44
C VAL A 272 10.35 -16.19 6.83
N HIS A 273 10.74 -15.00 6.40
CA HIS A 273 10.15 -13.74 6.86
C HIS A 273 9.24 -13.05 5.83
N LEU A 274 9.44 -13.31 4.53
CA LEU A 274 8.78 -12.62 3.43
C LEU A 274 7.87 -13.55 2.64
N THR A 275 6.57 -13.45 2.87
CA THR A 275 5.47 -14.22 2.26
C THR A 275 5.23 -13.99 0.76
N ASN A 276 5.98 -13.08 0.14
CA ASN A 276 5.74 -12.76 -1.25
C ASN A 276 6.20 -13.91 -2.16
N GLN A 277 5.35 -14.28 -3.12
CA GLN A 277 5.58 -15.40 -4.04
C GLN A 277 6.90 -15.31 -4.81
N HIS A 278 7.40 -14.10 -5.10
CA HIS A 278 8.71 -13.94 -5.73
C HIS A 278 9.88 -14.34 -4.82
N MET A 279 9.80 -14.03 -3.53
CA MET A 279 10.79 -14.48 -2.54
C MET A 279 10.63 -15.96 -2.23
N GLN A 280 9.41 -16.48 -2.14
CA GLN A 280 9.17 -17.91 -1.90
C GLN A 280 9.74 -18.78 -3.02
N LYS A 281 9.68 -18.34 -4.28
CA LYS A 281 10.35 -19.02 -5.41
C LYS A 281 11.86 -19.23 -5.27
N LYS A 282 12.53 -18.49 -4.37
CA LYS A 282 13.96 -18.67 -4.10
C LYS A 282 14.23 -19.81 -3.12
N ASN A 283 13.22 -20.23 -2.36
CA ASN A 283 13.32 -21.36 -1.46
C ASN A 283 13.36 -22.67 -2.28
N SER A 284 14.27 -23.58 -1.94
CA SER A 284 14.48 -24.84 -2.66
C SER A 284 13.24 -25.75 -2.65
N LEU A 285 12.40 -25.65 -1.62
CA LEU A 285 11.20 -26.47 -1.46
C LEU A 285 9.98 -25.93 -2.22
N TYR A 286 10.08 -24.74 -2.81
CA TYR A 286 8.93 -24.06 -3.42
C TYR A 286 8.26 -24.88 -4.52
N SER A 287 9.03 -25.58 -5.36
CA SER A 287 8.44 -26.40 -6.45
C SER A 287 7.54 -27.52 -5.93
N GLN A 288 7.80 -28.02 -4.72
CA GLN A 288 7.02 -29.08 -4.09
C GLN A 288 5.83 -28.51 -3.30
N LEU A 289 6.03 -27.36 -2.63
CA LEU A 289 5.06 -26.77 -1.71
C LEU A 289 4.22 -25.62 -2.31
N LYS A 290 4.40 -25.31 -3.60
CA LYS A 290 3.80 -24.13 -4.25
C LYS A 290 2.30 -24.01 -3.96
N ASP A 291 1.55 -25.09 -4.08
CA ASP A 291 0.09 -25.07 -3.94
C ASP A 291 -0.35 -24.95 -2.47
N GLU A 292 0.52 -25.28 -1.52
CA GLU A 292 0.31 -25.07 -0.08
C GLU A 292 0.61 -23.62 0.35
N THR A 293 1.44 -22.89 -0.40
CA THR A 293 1.77 -21.48 -0.09
C THR A 293 0.63 -20.50 -0.36
N VAL A 294 -0.50 -20.97 -0.89
CA VAL A 294 -1.67 -20.14 -1.20
C VAL A 294 -2.94 -20.79 -0.67
N TRP A 295 -3.59 -20.15 0.30
CA TRP A 295 -4.89 -20.60 0.78
C TRP A 295 -6.00 -19.71 0.23
N ARG A 296 -7.09 -20.35 -0.19
CA ARG A 296 -8.35 -19.64 -0.41
C ARG A 296 -8.95 -19.18 0.92
N MET A 297 -9.83 -18.19 0.86
CA MET A 297 -10.42 -17.63 2.07
C MET A 297 -11.31 -18.63 2.82
N GLU A 298 -11.90 -19.60 2.13
CA GLU A 298 -12.67 -20.70 2.74
C GLU A 298 -11.79 -21.60 3.59
N ASN A 299 -10.59 -21.93 3.10
CA ASN A 299 -9.61 -22.74 3.86
C ASN A 299 -9.14 -21.96 5.09
N PHE A 300 -8.84 -20.66 4.93
CA PHE A 300 -8.45 -19.80 6.05
C PHE A 300 -9.57 -19.70 7.11
N ASN A 301 -10.82 -19.50 6.68
CA ASN A 301 -11.97 -19.45 7.57
C ASN A 301 -12.17 -20.77 8.33
N SER A 302 -12.07 -21.90 7.64
CA SER A 302 -12.20 -23.23 8.24
C SER A 302 -11.12 -23.45 9.30
N TYR A 303 -9.87 -23.10 8.99
CA TYR A 303 -8.75 -23.20 9.93
C TYR A 303 -8.94 -22.31 11.17
N VAL A 304 -9.36 -21.05 10.99
CA VAL A 304 -9.63 -20.13 12.10
C VAL A 304 -10.77 -20.64 12.99
N ASN A 305 -11.84 -21.14 12.37
CA ASN A 305 -12.97 -21.73 13.09
C ASN A 305 -12.55 -22.93 13.95
N GLU A 306 -11.65 -23.78 13.44
CA GLU A 306 -11.19 -24.98 14.13
C GLU A 306 -10.18 -24.66 15.23
N LYS A 307 -9.14 -23.87 14.93
CA LYS A 307 -7.96 -23.71 15.80
C LYS A 307 -8.02 -22.50 16.72
N PHE A 308 -8.63 -21.39 16.29
CA PHE A 308 -8.57 -20.12 17.03
C PHE A 308 -9.91 -19.71 17.64
N ARG A 309 -11.05 -20.15 17.08
CA ARG A 309 -12.36 -19.66 17.51
C ARG A 309 -12.61 -19.80 19.01
N LYS A 310 -12.45 -21.01 19.55
CA LYS A 310 -12.71 -21.26 20.98
C LYS A 310 -11.69 -20.58 21.87
N ASN A 311 -10.40 -20.73 21.55
CA ASN A 311 -9.31 -20.24 22.39
C ASN A 311 -9.21 -18.71 22.43
N ASN A 312 -9.62 -18.05 21.35
CA ASN A 312 -9.55 -16.59 21.21
C ASN A 312 -10.91 -15.90 21.30
N GLY A 313 -11.99 -16.63 21.61
CA GLY A 313 -13.34 -16.07 21.74
C GLY A 313 -13.88 -15.42 20.46
N LEU A 314 -13.49 -15.91 19.28
CA LEU A 314 -13.91 -15.34 18.00
C LEU A 314 -15.32 -15.81 17.62
N PRO A 315 -16.13 -14.99 16.92
CA PRO A 315 -17.38 -15.44 16.34
C PRO A 315 -17.14 -16.54 15.28
N LYS A 316 -18.17 -17.34 15.02
CA LYS A 316 -18.14 -18.30 13.90
C LYS A 316 -18.02 -17.52 12.60
N ASP A 317 -17.18 -18.03 11.70
CA ASP A 317 -16.94 -17.43 10.39
C ASP A 317 -16.35 -16.01 10.48
N TRP A 318 -15.52 -15.76 11.50
CA TRP A 318 -14.86 -14.48 11.76
C TRP A 318 -14.15 -13.91 10.51
N VAL A 319 -13.55 -14.78 9.69
CA VAL A 319 -12.85 -14.38 8.46
C VAL A 319 -13.80 -13.70 7.48
N PHE A 320 -15.06 -14.14 7.39
CA PHE A 320 -16.07 -13.59 6.47
C PHE A 320 -16.98 -12.54 7.08
N THR A 321 -16.95 -12.35 8.40
CA THR A 321 -17.91 -11.50 9.12
C THR A 321 -17.29 -10.28 9.78
N VAL A 322 -16.07 -10.41 10.32
CA VAL A 322 -15.40 -9.32 11.04
C VAL A 322 -14.13 -8.90 10.32
N PHE A 323 -13.41 -9.87 9.73
CA PHE A 323 -12.13 -9.59 9.09
C PHE A 323 -12.26 -8.99 7.69
N THR A 324 -13.27 -9.40 6.92
CA THR A 324 -13.47 -8.97 5.52
C THR A 324 -14.73 -8.14 5.30
N VAL A 325 -15.32 -7.59 6.36
CA VAL A 325 -16.53 -6.74 6.32
C VAL A 325 -16.20 -5.31 6.68
#